data_AF-A0A518HK04-F1
#
_entry.id   AF-A0A518HK04-F1
#
_cell.length_a   1.000
_cell.length_b   1.000
_cell.length_c   1.000
_cell.angle_alpha   90.00
_cell.angle_beta   90.00
_cell.angle_gamma   90.00
#
_symmetry.space_group_name_H-M   'P 1'
#
loop_
_entity.id
_entity.type
_entity.pdbx_description
1 polymer ?
#
loop_
_entity_poly.entity_id
_entity_poly.type
_entity_poly.pdbx_seq_one_letter_code
_entity_poly.pdbx_strand_id
1 'polypeptide(L)'
;MLGRRFAISAFSVFVFAAFVAGVSERLQAQPAVEANDFGGFVEPKHPHHHHFGGWYLGVYGNFTPGGLYLTQVYPGTAAWNVGLEVGDRILAVNGRRISMHYPLNVALQSTHSGWVQLWVRDWRTSRLLSVNVRLTRSRVHF
;
A
#
# COMPACT_ATOMS: atom_id res chain seq x y z
N MET A 1 46.14 24.82 -33.02
CA MET A 1 45.59 23.73 -32.19
C MET A 1 44.19 23.46 -32.73
N LEU A 2 43.97 22.40 -33.52
CA LEU A 2 43.60 21.04 -33.06
C LEU A 2 42.26 21.07 -32.28
N GLY A 3 41.14 20.50 -32.74
CA GLY A 3 40.82 19.94 -34.07
C GLY A 3 39.40 19.33 -34.13
N ARG A 4 38.88 19.19 -35.35
CA ARG A 4 38.28 17.95 -35.91
C ARG A 4 37.20 17.19 -35.06
N ARG A 5 35.93 17.19 -35.51
CA ARG A 5 35.16 16.03 -36.09
C ARG A 5 33.62 16.06 -35.87
N PHE A 6 32.87 15.77 -36.96
CA PHE A 6 31.63 14.94 -37.10
C PHE A 6 30.41 15.17 -36.16
N ALA A 7 29.14 14.93 -36.53
CA ALA A 7 28.43 14.69 -37.80
C ALA A 7 26.89 14.58 -37.54
N ILE A 8 26.04 14.78 -38.58
CA ILE A 8 24.85 13.96 -39.00
C ILE A 8 23.87 13.47 -37.87
N SER A 9 22.53 13.63 -37.90
CA SER A 9 21.52 13.91 -38.95
C SER A 9 20.16 14.36 -38.37
N ALA A 10 19.17 14.61 -39.26
CA ALA A 10 17.73 14.21 -39.25
C ALA A 10 17.02 13.79 -37.93
N PHE A 11 15.70 13.85 -37.71
CA PHE A 11 14.48 14.14 -38.49
C PHE A 11 13.35 14.35 -37.43
N SER A 12 12.19 14.97 -37.68
CA SER A 12 11.66 15.71 -38.83
C SER A 12 10.61 16.72 -38.34
N VAL A 13 10.02 17.51 -39.24
CA VAL A 13 8.80 18.30 -38.99
C VAL A 13 7.57 17.39 -39.15
N PHE A 14 6.60 17.47 -38.23
CA PHE A 14 5.19 17.34 -38.61
C PHE A 14 4.33 18.29 -37.78
N VAL A 15 3.81 19.31 -38.46
CA VAL A 15 2.97 20.36 -37.88
C VAL A 15 1.50 19.94 -37.94
N PHE A 16 0.80 20.28 -36.85
CA PHE A 16 -0.65 20.30 -36.68
C PHE A 16 -1.45 20.80 -37.91
N ALA A 17 -2.64 20.22 -38.15
CA ALA A 17 -3.93 20.91 -37.96
C ALA A 17 -5.04 20.47 -38.95
N ALA A 18 -6.17 20.01 -38.39
CA ALA A 18 -7.57 20.19 -38.82
C ALA A 18 -8.42 19.38 -37.81
N PHE A 19 -9.03 19.93 -36.76
CA PHE A 19 -9.95 21.07 -36.62
C PHE A 19 -11.35 20.81 -37.20
N VAL A 20 -12.36 21.40 -36.53
CA VAL A 20 -13.83 21.30 -36.75
C VAL A 20 -14.47 20.01 -36.23
N ALA A 21 -15.57 20.02 -35.46
CA ALA A 21 -16.13 21.01 -34.51
C ALA A 21 -17.28 20.36 -33.72
N GLY A 22 -17.59 20.90 -32.54
CA GLY A 22 -18.98 20.98 -32.06
C GLY A 22 -19.41 20.09 -30.89
N VAL A 23 -20.41 20.62 -30.17
CA VAL A 23 -21.29 19.94 -29.19
C VAL A 23 -20.72 19.67 -27.79
N SER A 24 -20.57 20.78 -27.05
CA SER A 24 -21.16 21.03 -25.72
C SER A 24 -21.32 19.88 -24.69
N GLU A 25 -20.68 20.08 -23.55
CA GLU A 25 -21.10 19.73 -22.17
C GLU A 25 -22.16 18.62 -21.96
N ARG A 26 -21.71 17.50 -21.38
CA ARG A 26 -22.47 16.80 -20.32
C ARG A 26 -21.55 16.31 -19.21
N LEU A 27 -21.66 16.93 -18.04
CA LEU A 27 -21.25 16.35 -16.76
C LEU A 27 -22.26 15.26 -16.38
N GLN A 28 -21.98 13.98 -16.68
CA GLN A 28 -22.70 12.86 -16.08
C GLN A 28 -21.93 11.53 -16.22
N ALA A 29 -21.64 10.91 -15.07
CA ALA A 29 -21.27 9.52 -14.81
C ALA A 29 -20.35 8.79 -15.82
N GLN A 30 -19.16 8.41 -15.36
CA GLN A 30 -18.44 7.28 -15.97
C GLN A 30 -19.29 6.01 -15.81
N PRO A 31 -19.45 5.19 -16.86
CA PRO A 31 -20.19 3.95 -16.77
C PRO A 31 -19.46 2.96 -15.85
N ALA A 32 -20.23 2.12 -15.15
CA ALA A 32 -19.65 1.00 -14.41
C ALA A 32 -18.84 0.12 -15.38
N VAL A 33 -17.58 -0.15 -15.04
CA VAL A 33 -16.69 -0.96 -15.89
C VAL A 33 -17.25 -2.38 -15.95
N GLU A 34 -17.73 -2.75 -17.13
CA GLU A 34 -18.28 -4.07 -17.44
C GLU A 34 -17.15 -5.12 -17.40
N ALA A 35 -17.41 -6.23 -16.72
CA ALA A 35 -16.36 -7.18 -16.33
C ALA A 35 -15.97 -8.12 -17.47
N ASN A 36 -14.88 -7.80 -18.16
CA ASN A 36 -14.34 -8.60 -19.27
C ASN A 36 -13.31 -9.64 -18.80
N ASP A 37 -13.82 -10.76 -18.29
CA ASP A 37 -13.43 -12.14 -18.65
C ASP A 37 -11.94 -12.55 -18.79
N PHE A 38 -11.03 -12.00 -17.99
CA PHE A 38 -9.70 -12.58 -17.77
C PHE A 38 -9.36 -12.68 -16.28
N GLY A 39 -9.44 -13.90 -15.75
CA GLY A 39 -8.97 -14.22 -14.40
C GLY A 39 -9.78 -13.51 -13.32
N GLY A 40 -11.03 -13.95 -13.12
CA GLY A 40 -11.86 -13.51 -12.01
C GLY A 40 -11.19 -13.79 -10.66
N PHE A 41 -10.44 -12.81 -10.16
CA PHE A 41 -10.15 -12.67 -8.74
C PHE A 41 -11.51 -12.47 -8.05
N VAL A 42 -12.14 -13.58 -7.68
CA VAL A 42 -13.17 -13.58 -6.66
C VAL A 42 -12.49 -12.96 -5.45
N GLU A 43 -12.81 -11.69 -5.19
CA GLU A 43 -12.32 -11.02 -4.00
C GLU A 43 -12.63 -11.94 -2.83
N PRO A 44 -11.59 -12.47 -2.15
CA PRO A 44 -11.83 -13.49 -1.17
C PRO A 44 -12.69 -12.84 -0.11
N LYS A 45 -13.90 -13.38 0.06
CA LYS A 45 -14.73 -13.14 1.23
C LYS A 45 -13.98 -13.73 2.42
N HIS A 46 -12.95 -13.02 2.84
CA HIS A 46 -12.35 -13.10 4.15
C HIS A 46 -13.16 -12.12 4.99
N PRO A 47 -14.31 -12.54 5.57
CA PRO A 47 -14.90 -11.76 6.65
C PRO A 47 -13.77 -11.61 7.66
N HIS A 48 -13.40 -10.36 7.92
CA HIS A 48 -12.20 -10.02 8.68
C HIS A 48 -12.10 -10.96 9.88
N HIS A 49 -11.00 -11.72 10.00
CA HIS A 49 -10.75 -12.56 11.17
C HIS A 49 -10.42 -11.64 12.36
N HIS A 50 -11.43 -10.89 12.79
CA HIS A 50 -11.40 -9.99 13.92
C HIS A 50 -11.30 -10.86 15.17
N HIS A 51 -10.17 -10.73 15.86
CA HIS A 51 -10.14 -11.02 17.28
C HIS A 51 -11.07 -9.99 17.95
N PHE A 52 -12.33 -10.39 18.19
CA PHE A 52 -13.38 -9.56 18.78
C PHE A 52 -12.86 -8.83 20.02
N GLY A 53 -12.97 -7.49 20.04
CA GLY A 53 -12.54 -6.65 21.16
C GLY A 53 -11.03 -6.33 21.26
N GLY A 54 -10.20 -6.95 20.43
CA GLY A 54 -8.74 -6.76 20.39
C GLY A 54 -8.27 -5.53 19.61
N TRP A 55 -6.95 -5.28 19.66
CA TRP A 55 -6.29 -4.25 18.88
C TRP A 55 -6.08 -4.67 17.42
N TYR A 56 -6.25 -3.71 16.51
CA TYR A 56 -6.19 -3.89 15.07
C TYR A 56 -5.34 -2.80 14.42
N LEU A 57 -4.49 -3.22 13.47
CA LEU A 57 -3.57 -2.34 12.74
C LEU A 57 -4.06 -2.00 11.32
N GLY A 58 -4.77 -2.90 10.64
CA GLY A 58 -5.26 -2.67 9.27
C GLY A 58 -4.30 -3.05 8.15
N VAL A 59 -3.60 -4.17 8.30
CA VAL A 59 -2.67 -4.69 7.27
C VAL A 59 -2.90 -6.18 7.01
N TYR A 60 -2.53 -6.62 5.81
CA TYR A 60 -2.33 -8.02 5.45
C TYR A 60 -0.94 -8.21 4.84
N GLY A 61 -0.36 -9.40 4.97
CA GLY A 61 1.02 -9.62 4.54
C GLY A 61 1.50 -11.05 4.72
N ASN A 62 2.64 -11.34 4.11
CA ASN A 62 3.30 -12.66 4.15
C ASN A 62 4.50 -12.64 5.10
N PHE A 63 4.60 -13.65 5.96
CA PHE A 63 5.79 -13.81 6.80
C PHE A 63 6.99 -14.27 5.98
N THR A 64 8.11 -13.57 6.17
CA THR A 64 9.41 -13.89 5.59
C THR A 64 10.44 -14.03 6.72
N PRO A 65 11.64 -14.60 6.48
CA PRO A 65 12.72 -14.59 7.47
C PRO A 65 13.06 -13.19 7.99
N GLY A 66 12.83 -12.15 7.18
CA GLY A 66 13.06 -10.74 7.52
C GLY A 66 11.91 -10.01 8.23
N GLY A 67 10.80 -10.67 8.55
CA GLY A 67 9.60 -10.06 9.14
C GLY A 67 8.36 -10.20 8.26
N LEU A 68 7.29 -9.48 8.61
CA LEU A 68 6.03 -9.46 7.85
C LEU A 68 6.14 -8.48 6.69
N TYR A 69 6.13 -8.97 5.46
CA TYR A 69 6.07 -8.16 4.24
C TYR A 69 4.62 -7.82 3.92
N LEU A 70 4.28 -6.53 3.87
CA LEU A 70 2.91 -6.05 3.68
C LEU A 70 2.49 -6.20 2.21
N THR A 71 1.39 -6.91 1.99
CA THR A 71 0.76 -7.07 0.67
C THR A 71 -0.54 -6.27 0.54
N GLN A 72 -1.10 -5.80 1.66
CA GLN A 72 -2.27 -4.94 1.69
C GLN A 72 -2.23 -4.01 2.91
N VAL A 73 -2.61 -2.74 2.72
CA VAL A 73 -2.90 -1.79 3.79
C VAL A 73 -4.30 -1.24 3.55
N TYR A 74 -5.16 -1.29 4.56
CA TYR A 74 -6.56 -0.93 4.43
C TYR A 74 -6.75 0.58 4.66
N PRO A 75 -7.37 1.33 3.72
CA PRO A 75 -7.61 2.77 3.89
C PRO A 75 -8.36 3.13 5.18
N GLY A 76 -8.01 4.27 5.78
CA GLY A 76 -8.63 4.77 7.02
C GLY A 76 -8.25 4.02 8.31
N THR A 77 -7.48 2.94 8.22
CA THR A 77 -6.99 2.18 9.39
C THR A 77 -5.76 2.82 10.04
N ALA A 78 -5.38 2.31 11.22
CA ALA A 78 -4.21 2.76 11.96
C ALA A 78 -2.91 2.73 11.13
N ALA A 79 -2.69 1.70 10.31
CA ALA A 79 -1.54 1.59 9.40
C ALA A 79 -1.54 2.64 8.30
N TRP A 80 -2.69 2.83 7.64
CA TRP A 80 -2.86 3.84 6.59
C TRP A 80 -2.59 5.24 7.13
N ASN A 81 -3.15 5.56 8.31
CA ASN A 81 -3.05 6.89 8.92
C ASN A 81 -1.62 7.27 9.38
N VAL A 82 -0.69 6.31 9.45
CA VAL A 82 0.75 6.56 9.72
C VAL A 82 1.63 6.38 8.47
N GLY A 83 1.03 6.18 7.29
CA GLY A 83 1.74 6.08 6.02
C GLY A 83 2.42 4.73 5.74
N LEU A 84 1.98 3.63 6.36
CA LEU A 84 2.43 2.30 5.94
C LEU A 84 1.82 1.92 4.60
N GLU A 85 2.59 1.20 3.78
CA GLU A 85 2.20 0.83 2.43
C GLU A 85 2.49 -0.62 2.05
N VAL A 86 1.89 -1.05 0.94
CA VAL A 86 2.24 -2.31 0.28
C VAL A 86 3.71 -2.26 -0.11
N GLY A 87 4.45 -3.30 0.25
CA GLY A 87 5.90 -3.37 0.10
C GLY A 87 6.69 -3.19 1.39
N ASP A 88 6.13 -2.48 2.39
CA ASP A 88 6.82 -2.28 3.67
C ASP A 88 7.03 -3.60 4.40
N ARG A 89 8.02 -3.65 5.30
CA ARG A 89 8.27 -4.83 6.12
C ARG A 89 8.31 -4.50 7.60
N ILE A 90 7.34 -5.01 8.36
CA ILE A 90 7.33 -4.89 9.83
C ILE A 90 8.26 -5.97 10.40
N LEU A 91 9.22 -5.56 11.24
CA LEU A 91 10.22 -6.45 11.85
C LEU A 91 9.98 -6.69 13.34
N ALA A 92 9.47 -5.69 14.07
CA ALA A 92 9.22 -5.79 15.51
C ALA A 92 8.08 -4.86 15.96
N VAL A 93 7.49 -5.19 17.10
CA VAL A 93 6.47 -4.41 17.82
C VAL A 93 6.93 -4.26 19.27
N ASN A 94 6.95 -3.04 19.81
CA ASN A 94 7.39 -2.73 21.19
C ASN A 94 8.74 -3.39 21.54
N GLY A 95 9.72 -3.30 20.63
CA GLY A 95 11.05 -3.92 20.79
C GLY A 95 11.11 -5.45 20.60
N ARG A 96 9.96 -6.14 20.49
CA ARG A 96 9.92 -7.60 20.30
C ARG A 96 9.77 -7.96 18.82
N ARG A 97 10.74 -8.72 18.29
CA ARG A 97 10.77 -9.15 16.88
C ARG A 97 9.56 -10.05 16.56
N ILE A 98 8.90 -9.80 15.44
CA ILE A 98 7.82 -10.66 14.94
C ILE A 98 8.36 -11.76 14.01
N SER A 99 7.64 -12.88 13.97
CA SER A 99 7.99 -14.06 13.17
C SER A 99 6.76 -14.95 12.98
N MET A 100 6.90 -16.05 12.24
CA MET A 100 5.84 -17.06 12.11
C MET A 100 5.43 -17.69 13.46
N HIS A 101 6.35 -17.79 14.43
CA HIS A 101 6.07 -18.28 15.79
C HIS A 101 5.61 -17.18 16.76
N TYR A 102 5.85 -15.90 16.43
CA TYR A 102 5.36 -14.76 17.20
C TYR A 102 4.72 -13.74 16.24
N PRO A 103 3.50 -14.03 15.76
CA PRO A 103 2.88 -13.28 14.68
C PRO A 103 2.38 -11.90 15.15
N LEU A 104 2.14 -11.03 14.16
CA LEU A 104 1.81 -9.61 14.38
C LEU A 104 0.56 -9.45 15.27
N ASN A 105 -0.51 -10.20 15.01
CA ASN A 105 -1.75 -10.13 15.81
C ASN A 105 -1.50 -10.37 17.31
N VAL A 106 -0.66 -11.35 17.67
CA VAL A 106 -0.27 -11.63 19.07
C VAL A 106 0.57 -10.48 19.63
N ALA A 107 1.51 -9.95 18.86
CA ALA A 107 2.34 -8.83 19.27
C ALA A 107 1.51 -7.55 19.52
N LEU A 108 0.48 -7.29 18.71
CA LEU A 108 -0.43 -6.15 18.87
C LEU A 108 -1.31 -6.26 20.12
N GLN A 109 -1.68 -7.47 20.57
CA GLN A 109 -2.44 -7.63 21.82
C GLN A 109 -1.59 -7.39 23.09
N SER A 110 -0.26 -7.22 22.98
CA SER A 110 0.60 -6.98 24.15
C SER A 110 0.43 -5.58 24.77
N THR A 111 -0.14 -4.61 24.05
CA THR A 111 -0.36 -3.25 24.56
C THR A 111 -1.69 -3.13 25.32
N HIS A 112 -1.67 -2.41 26.43
CA HIS A 112 -2.88 -2.07 27.19
C HIS A 112 -3.42 -0.68 26.82
N SER A 113 -2.56 0.22 26.32
CA SER A 113 -2.91 1.61 25.98
C SER A 113 -3.41 1.79 24.55
N GLY A 114 -3.24 0.77 23.70
CA GLY A 114 -3.49 0.86 22.26
C GLY A 114 -2.37 1.53 21.48
N TRP A 115 -1.31 2.01 22.13
CA TRP A 115 -0.12 2.50 21.45
C TRP A 115 0.90 1.38 21.29
N VAL A 116 1.52 1.32 20.11
CA VAL A 116 2.67 0.46 19.83
C VAL A 116 3.75 1.20 19.04
N GLN A 117 5.01 0.85 19.29
CA GLN A 117 6.13 1.22 18.43
C GLN A 117 6.37 0.08 17.44
N LEU A 118 6.27 0.37 16.14
CA LEU A 118 6.62 -0.56 15.07
C LEU A 118 8.03 -0.26 14.56
N TRP A 119 8.84 -1.30 14.39
CA TRP A 119 10.07 -1.21 13.60
C TRP A 119 9.78 -1.69 12.19
N VAL A 120 9.90 -0.79 11.21
CA VAL A 120 9.48 -0.99 9.82
C VAL A 120 10.63 -0.71 8.89
N ARG A 121 10.88 -1.57 7.91
CA ARG A 121 11.72 -1.25 6.76
C ARG A 121 10.84 -0.64 5.68
N ASP A 122 11.06 0.63 5.40
CA ASP A 122 10.39 1.37 4.33
C ASP A 122 10.78 0.79 2.97
N TRP A 123 9.80 0.54 2.11
CA TRP A 123 10.00 -0.17 0.84
C TRP A 123 10.74 0.66 -0.22
N ARG A 124 10.59 1.99 -0.16
CA ARG A 124 11.11 2.94 -1.16
C ARG A 124 12.59 3.25 -0.97
N THR A 125 13.00 3.38 0.28
CA THR A 125 14.33 3.85 0.71
C THR A 125 15.14 2.76 1.40
N SER A 126 14.54 1.61 1.69
CA SER A 126 15.11 0.52 2.49
C SER A 126 15.53 0.91 3.92
N ARG A 127 15.20 2.12 4.38
CA ARG A 127 15.54 2.62 5.73
C ARG A 127 14.74 1.90 6.81
N LEU A 128 15.36 1.73 7.98
CA LEU A 128 14.68 1.25 9.17
C LEU A 128 14.07 2.45 9.92
N LEU A 129 12.75 2.46 10.03
CA LEU A 129 11.95 3.48 10.68
C LEU A 129 11.37 2.94 12.00
N SER A 130 11.24 3.82 12.99
CA SER A 130 10.49 3.60 14.23
C SER A 130 9.18 4.38 14.14
N VAL A 131 8.06 3.69 13.91
CA VAL A 131 6.75 4.30 13.72
C VAL A 131 5.88 4.07 14.95
N ASN A 132 5.51 5.13 15.67
CA ASN A 132 4.56 5.05 16.78
C ASN A 132 3.13 5.09 16.25
N VAL A 133 2.35 4.06 16.54
CA VAL A 133 1.01 3.86 15.98
C VAL A 133 -0.02 3.71 17.10
N ARG A 134 -1.14 4.42 16.97
CA ARG A 134 -2.34 4.19 17.77
C ARG A 134 -3.22 3.18 17.08
N LEU A 135 -3.32 1.98 17.66
CA LEU A 135 -4.13 0.90 17.14
C LEU A 135 -5.63 1.21 17.29
N THR A 136 -6.40 0.78 16.30
CA THR A 136 -7.86 0.82 16.37
C THR A 136 -8.31 -0.35 17.24
N ARG A 137 -9.19 -0.11 18.21
CA ARG A 137 -9.84 -1.20 18.94
C ARG A 137 -10.97 -1.74 18.08
N SER A 138 -10.97 -3.04 17.78
CA SER A 138 -12.04 -3.67 17.00
C SER A 138 -13.33 -3.69 17.83
N ARG A 139 -14.17 -2.67 17.63
CA ARG A 139 -15.60 -2.69 17.93
C ARG A 139 -16.28 -3.18 16.66
N VAL A 140 -17.07 -4.24 16.79
CA VAL A 140 -17.76 -4.89 15.67
C VAL A 140 -18.75 -3.91 15.04
N HIS A 141 -18.72 -3.82 13.70
CA HIS A 141 -19.79 -3.24 12.90
C HIS A 141 -20.16 -4.22 11.78
N PHE A 142 -20.75 -5.36 12.20
CA PHE A 142 -21.65 -6.21 11.43
C PHE A 142 -22.68 -6.74 12.45
#